data_AF-A4S7L6-F1
#
_entry.id   AF-A4S7L6-F1
#
_cell.length_a   1.000
_cell.length_b   1.000
_cell.length_c   1.000
_cell.angle_alpha   90.00
_cell.angle_beta   90.00
_cell.angle_gamma   90.00
#
_symmetry.space_group_name_H-M   'P 1'
#
loop_
_entity.id
_entity.type
_entity.pdbx_description
1 polymer ?
#
loop_
_entity_poly.entity_id
_entity_poly.type
_entity_poly.pdbx_seq_one_letter_code
_entity_poly.pdbx_strand_id
1 'polypeptide(L)'
;MPSGCVYEMFSDNAKCDKTYIGSTTGSLRARLASHKYARHPIFTFGDADVRVLEKDIPAGELRQRKSAYMREKRDGVFNSRVPGRSRKHACHENVDESLAYSRAQYTPKRDGGDGNYRQLNYYKQHAKRILRKTCLKNARARGTLPSKRSLDKYQFTVDELRGLV
;
A
#
# COMPACT_ATOMS: atom_id res chain seq x y z
N MET A 1 22.58 -12.65 13.15
CA MET A 1 21.55 -11.79 12.55
C MET A 1 21.45 -10.52 13.39
N PRO A 2 21.42 -9.31 12.81
CA PRO A 2 21.23 -8.10 13.62
C PRO A 2 19.85 -8.13 14.29
N SER A 3 19.83 -8.00 15.62
CA SER A 3 18.62 -7.78 16.40
C SER A 3 18.45 -6.28 16.70
N GLY A 4 17.25 -5.88 17.11
CA GLY A 4 16.94 -4.51 17.48
C GLY A 4 15.89 -4.45 18.57
N CYS A 5 15.36 -3.25 18.80
CA CYS A 5 14.32 -3.02 19.78
C CYS A 5 13.18 -2.15 19.23
N VAL A 6 12.01 -2.30 19.86
CA VAL A 6 10.90 -1.36 19.78
C VAL A 6 10.95 -0.48 21.02
N TYR A 7 10.80 0.83 20.83
CA TYR A 7 10.87 1.82 21.90
C TYR A 7 9.69 2.77 21.84
N GLU A 8 9.41 3.37 22.99
CA GLU A 8 8.48 4.47 23.15
C GLU A 8 9.24 5.73 23.55
N MET A 9 9.01 6.81 22.80
CA MET A 9 9.45 8.15 23.14
C MET A 9 8.27 8.91 23.74
N PHE A 10 8.44 9.48 24.93
CA PHE A 10 7.38 10.16 25.69
C PHE A 10 7.91 11.46 26.29
N SER A 11 7.01 12.32 26.73
CA SER A 11 7.33 13.57 27.44
C SER A 11 6.56 13.57 28.76
N ASP A 12 7.23 13.88 29.86
CA ASP A 12 6.60 13.97 31.20
C ASP A 12 5.77 15.25 31.38
N ASN A 13 5.77 16.14 30.38
CA ASN A 13 4.90 17.31 30.40
C ASN A 13 3.43 16.89 30.39
N ALA A 14 2.69 17.32 31.41
CA ALA A 14 1.26 17.06 31.56
C ALA A 14 0.37 17.54 30.39
N LYS A 15 0.87 18.45 29.54
CA LYS A 15 0.18 18.90 28.32
C LYS A 15 0.35 17.95 27.13
N CYS A 16 1.20 16.94 27.23
CA CYS A 16 1.45 15.95 26.18
C CYS A 16 0.74 14.64 26.53
N ASP A 17 -0.36 14.35 25.84
CA ASP A 17 -1.15 13.13 25.98
C ASP A 17 -0.73 12.01 25.01
N LYS A 18 0.27 12.28 24.16
CA LYS A 18 0.71 11.39 23.08
C LYS A 18 2.15 10.94 23.27
N THR A 19 2.44 9.74 22.79
CA THR A 19 3.79 9.18 22.71
C THR A 19 4.17 8.83 21.28
N TYR A 20 5.42 8.50 21.01
CA TYR A 20 5.87 8.04 19.71
C TYR A 20 6.45 6.64 19.81
N ILE A 21 5.99 5.72 18.96
CA ILE A 21 6.46 4.35 18.92
C ILE A 21 7.44 4.18 17.75
N GLY A 22 8.67 3.79 18.06
CA GLY A 22 9.75 3.62 17.11
C GLY A 22 10.37 2.23 17.17
N SER A 23 11.19 1.91 16.17
CA SER A 23 12.03 0.71 16.17
C SER A 23 13.42 1.09 15.68
N THR A 24 14.45 0.40 16.18
CA THR A 24 15.85 0.64 15.79
C THR A 24 16.68 -0.63 15.95
N THR A 25 17.64 -0.84 15.06
CA THR A 25 18.74 -1.82 15.21
C THR A 25 20.00 -1.17 15.78
N GLY A 26 20.08 0.16 15.82
CA GLY A 26 21.18 0.93 16.38
C GLY A 26 20.86 1.52 17.76
N SER A 27 21.78 2.34 18.27
CA SER A 27 21.67 3.01 19.57
C SER A 27 20.40 3.88 19.72
N LEU A 28 19.71 3.73 20.85
CA LEU A 28 18.56 4.57 21.21
C LEU A 28 18.96 6.04 21.37
N ARG A 29 20.15 6.32 21.93
CA ARG A 29 20.66 7.68 22.09
C ARG A 29 20.84 8.36 20.75
N ALA A 30 21.43 7.66 19.77
CA ALA A 30 21.56 8.17 18.41
C ALA A 30 20.19 8.38 17.75
N ARG A 31 19.22 7.48 18.01
CA ARG A 31 17.87 7.61 17.46
C ARG A 31 17.10 8.78 18.07
N LEU A 32 17.23 9.02 19.37
CA LEU A 32 16.63 10.17 20.06
C LEU A 32 17.21 11.49 19.54
N ALA A 33 18.54 11.57 19.40
CA ALA A 33 19.20 12.74 18.81
C ALA A 33 18.72 13.02 17.37
N SER A 34 18.54 11.97 16.57
CA SER A 34 17.98 12.08 15.22
C SER A 34 16.57 12.65 15.21
N HIS A 35 15.70 12.27 16.15
CA HIS A 35 14.35 12.86 16.28
C HIS A 35 14.39 14.31 16.73
N LYS A 36 15.29 14.68 17.65
CA LYS A 36 15.48 16.06 18.10
C LYS A 36 15.94 16.95 16.95
N TYR A 37 16.91 16.49 16.16
CA TYR A 37 17.37 17.19 14.96
C TYR A 37 16.28 17.34 13.89
N ALA A 38 15.47 16.30 13.68
CA ALA A 38 14.33 16.31 12.78
C ALA A 38 13.12 17.12 13.30
N ARG A 39 13.25 17.77 14.47
CA ARG A 39 12.20 18.57 15.12
C ARG A 39 10.89 17.80 15.29
N HIS A 40 10.98 16.57 15.79
CA HIS A 40 9.78 15.76 16.06
C HIS A 40 8.80 16.53 16.98
N PRO A 41 7.48 16.50 16.72
CA PRO A 41 6.50 17.31 17.48
C PRO A 41 6.53 17.11 19.00
N ILE A 42 6.93 15.93 19.48
CA ILE A 42 7.03 15.67 20.93
C ILE A 42 7.94 16.69 21.65
N PHE A 43 8.97 17.22 20.98
CA PHE A 43 9.90 18.17 21.58
C PHE A 43 9.32 19.58 21.75
N THR A 44 8.11 19.86 21.24
CA THR A 44 7.43 21.12 21.54
C THR A 44 6.93 21.17 22.98
N PHE A 45 6.84 20.00 23.64
CA PHE A 45 6.41 19.88 25.03
C PHE A 45 7.59 19.84 26.02
N GLY A 46 8.82 19.98 25.55
CA GLY A 46 10.03 19.93 26.38
C GLY A 46 11.00 18.86 25.89
N ASP A 47 11.90 18.43 26.78
CA ASP A 47 12.72 17.25 26.49
C ASP A 47 11.85 15.98 26.50
N ALA A 48 12.25 15.02 25.67
CA ALA A 48 11.55 13.74 25.53
C ALA A 48 12.50 12.61 25.89
N ASP A 49 11.97 11.66 26.64
CA ASP A 49 12.68 10.47 27.09
C ASP A 49 12.27 9.24 26.27
N VAL A 50 13.09 8.20 26.35
CA VAL A 50 12.89 6.96 25.62
C VAL A 50 12.94 5.77 26.56
N ARG A 51 11.90 4.93 26.52
CA ARG A 51 11.89 3.62 27.17
C ARG A 51 11.77 2.51 26.16
N VAL A 52 12.36 1.37 26.48
CA VAL A 52 12.28 0.18 25.62
C VAL A 52 11.01 -0.59 25.93
N LEU A 53 10.27 -0.93 24.88
CA LEU A 53 9.06 -1.77 24.99
C LEU A 53 9.39 -3.24 24.80
N GLU A 54 10.28 -3.56 23.85
CA GLU A 54 10.67 -4.94 23.53
C GLU A 54 12.10 -4.94 22.94
N LYS A 55 12.93 -5.88 23.37
CA LYS A 55 14.35 -6.04 22.98
C LYS A 55 14.57 -7.32 22.18
N ASP A 56 15.75 -7.43 21.57
CA ASP A 56 16.26 -8.63 20.91
C ASP A 56 15.36 -9.16 19.77
N ILE A 57 14.65 -8.24 19.11
CA ILE A 57 13.75 -8.56 18.01
C ILE A 57 14.57 -8.74 16.73
N PRO A 58 14.38 -9.83 15.96
CA PRO A 58 14.99 -9.99 14.65
C PRO A 58 14.67 -8.80 13.73
N ALA A 59 15.66 -8.30 12.98
CA ALA A 59 15.47 -7.10 12.14
C ALA A 59 14.28 -7.20 11.16
N GLY A 60 13.98 -8.39 10.65
CA GLY A 60 12.83 -8.66 9.78
C GLY A 60 11.47 -8.51 10.47
N GLU A 61 11.41 -8.66 11.80
CA GLU A 61 10.18 -8.61 12.60
C GLU A 61 9.93 -7.25 13.26
N LEU A 62 10.96 -6.39 13.36
CA LEU A 62 10.86 -5.07 14.02
C LEU A 62 9.68 -4.24 13.54
N ARG A 63 9.39 -4.29 12.25
CA ARG A 63 8.29 -3.54 11.65
C ARG A 63 6.92 -4.06 12.10
N GLN A 64 6.78 -5.38 12.19
CA GLN A 64 5.55 -6.03 12.65
C GLN A 64 5.32 -5.77 14.14
N ARG A 65 6.36 -5.99 14.96
CA ARG A 65 6.31 -5.74 16.42
C ARG A 65 5.96 -4.29 16.74
N LYS A 66 6.63 -3.32 16.10
CA LYS A 66 6.31 -1.90 16.25
C LYS A 66 4.85 -1.58 15.89
N SER A 67 4.33 -2.20 14.82
CA SER A 67 2.94 -1.99 14.40
C SER A 67 1.93 -2.54 15.41
N ALA A 68 2.26 -3.61 16.12
CA ALA A 68 1.41 -4.15 17.19
C ALA A 68 1.27 -3.16 18.35
N TYR A 69 2.38 -2.61 18.86
CA TYR A 69 2.36 -1.58 19.91
C TYR A 69 1.62 -0.31 19.49
N MET A 70 1.76 0.11 18.23
CA MET A 70 1.00 1.25 17.72
C MET A 70 -0.51 0.98 17.68
N ARG A 71 -0.93 -0.25 17.35
CA ARG A 71 -2.35 -0.63 17.37
C ARG A 71 -2.90 -0.71 18.78
N GLU A 72 -2.10 -1.13 19.75
CA GLU A 72 -2.51 -1.18 21.15
C GLU A 72 -2.81 0.22 21.71
N LYS A 73 -1.99 1.23 21.35
CA LYS A 73 -2.15 2.61 21.84
C LYS A 73 -3.08 3.50 21.00
N ARG A 74 -3.42 3.09 19.77
CA ARG A 74 -4.34 3.76 18.80
C ARG A 74 -4.22 5.29 18.74
N ASP A 75 -4.95 6.00 19.59
CA ASP A 75 -5.16 7.44 19.52
C ASP A 75 -4.12 8.23 20.34
N GLY A 76 -3.40 7.53 21.23
CA GLY A 76 -2.35 8.10 22.09
C GLY A 76 -0.97 8.19 21.45
N VAL A 77 -0.86 8.14 20.11
CA VAL A 77 0.45 8.15 19.43
C VAL A 77 0.60 9.26 18.37
N PHE A 78 1.79 9.85 18.30
CA PHE A 78 2.20 10.82 17.27
C PHE A 78 2.43 10.19 15.89
N ASN A 79 2.51 8.87 15.81
CA ASN A 79 2.77 8.17 14.56
C ASN A 79 1.63 8.40 13.55
N SER A 80 1.87 9.27 12.56
CA SER A 80 0.89 9.63 11.52
C SER A 80 0.52 8.47 10.58
N ARG A 81 1.35 7.43 10.49
CA ARG A 81 1.15 6.25 9.65
C ARG A 81 1.62 5.01 10.37
N VAL A 82 0.80 3.95 10.43
CA VAL A 82 1.23 2.62 10.90
C VAL A 82 2.23 2.04 9.89
N PRO A 83 3.53 1.98 10.22
CA PRO A 83 4.57 1.63 9.26
C PRO A 83 4.62 0.10 9.10
N GLY A 84 4.08 -0.39 8.00
CA GLY A 84 3.84 -1.85 7.80
C GLY A 84 2.47 -2.10 7.19
N ARG A 85 1.57 -1.13 7.35
CA ARG A 85 0.26 -1.11 6.73
C ARG A 85 0.42 -0.87 5.23
N SER A 86 0.30 -1.94 4.44
CA SER A 86 0.06 -1.79 3.01
C SER A 86 -1.31 -1.12 2.82
N ARG A 87 -1.52 -0.45 1.67
CA ARG A 87 -2.85 0.05 1.29
C ARG A 87 -3.91 -1.07 1.38
N LYS A 88 -3.53 -2.30 1.07
CA LYS A 88 -4.37 -3.50 1.19
C LYS A 88 -4.79 -3.77 2.64
N HIS A 89 -3.85 -3.77 3.59
CA HIS A 89 -4.19 -3.96 5.01
C HIS A 89 -5.07 -2.83 5.56
N ALA A 90 -4.84 -1.58 5.16
CA ALA A 90 -5.70 -0.46 5.56
C ALA A 90 -7.15 -0.62 5.07
N CYS A 91 -7.33 -1.08 3.83
CA CYS A 91 -8.65 -1.27 3.23
C CYS A 91 -9.46 -2.40 3.89
N HIS A 92 -8.79 -3.44 4.43
CA HIS A 92 -9.46 -4.58 5.05
C HIS A 92 -9.81 -4.37 6.53
N GLU A 93 -9.15 -3.44 7.22
CA GLU A 93 -9.40 -3.15 8.64
C GLU A 93 -10.61 -2.21 8.83
N ASN A 94 -10.80 -1.24 7.92
CA ASN A 94 -11.92 -0.29 7.94
C ASN A 94 -12.66 -0.31 6.60
N VAL A 95 -13.22 -1.47 6.25
CA VAL A 95 -13.89 -1.68 4.94
C VAL A 95 -14.98 -0.64 4.70
N ASP A 96 -15.79 -0.36 5.72
CA ASP A 96 -16.93 0.57 5.61
C ASP A 96 -16.48 2.03 5.46
N GLU A 97 -15.48 2.48 6.23
CA GLU A 97 -14.96 3.85 6.12
C GLU A 97 -14.18 4.07 4.82
N SER A 98 -13.44 3.07 4.35
CA SER A 98 -12.70 3.13 3.08
C SER A 98 -13.63 3.27 1.87
N LEU A 99 -14.73 2.51 1.89
CA LEU A 99 -15.79 2.62 0.89
C LEU A 99 -16.50 3.97 0.97
N ALA A 100 -16.81 4.46 2.17
CA ALA A 100 -17.43 5.76 2.37
C ALA A 100 -16.54 6.91 1.89
N TYR A 101 -15.24 6.89 2.21
CA TYR A 101 -14.27 7.89 1.76
C TYR A 101 -14.13 7.90 0.23
N SER A 102 -14.04 6.72 -0.39
CA SER A 102 -13.93 6.61 -1.85
C SER A 102 -15.21 7.08 -2.56
N ARG A 103 -16.38 6.84 -1.97
CA ARG A 103 -17.67 7.36 -2.47
C ARG A 103 -17.78 8.87 -2.32
N ALA A 104 -17.34 9.43 -1.19
CA ALA A 104 -17.36 10.88 -0.95
C ALA A 104 -16.43 11.66 -1.90
N GLN A 105 -15.30 11.06 -2.28
CA GLN A 105 -14.35 11.63 -3.24
C GLN A 105 -14.73 11.35 -4.70
N TYR A 106 -15.69 10.47 -4.94
CA TYR A 106 -16.15 10.17 -6.29
C TYR A 106 -16.93 11.37 -6.83
N THR A 107 -16.27 12.16 -7.66
CA THR A 107 -16.92 13.23 -8.42
C THR A 107 -17.68 12.59 -9.58
N PRO A 108 -19.03 12.68 -9.61
CA PRO A 108 -19.77 12.26 -10.80
C PRO A 108 -19.28 13.09 -11.99
N LYS A 109 -19.16 12.46 -13.17
CA LYS A 109 -18.84 13.21 -14.38
C LYS A 109 -19.90 14.28 -14.60
N ARG A 110 -19.46 15.47 -15.03
CA ARG A 110 -20.27 16.69 -15.23
C ARG A 110 -21.55 16.45 -16.07
N ASP A 111 -21.50 15.47 -16.99
CA ASP A 111 -22.61 15.16 -17.91
C ASP A 111 -23.30 13.81 -17.61
N GLY A 112 -23.06 13.21 -16.44
CA GLY A 112 -23.62 11.91 -16.10
C GLY A 112 -22.96 10.76 -16.88
N GLY A 113 -22.11 9.98 -16.22
CA GLY A 113 -21.69 8.70 -16.77
C GLY A 113 -22.80 7.66 -16.58
N ASP A 114 -22.85 6.66 -17.45
CA ASP A 114 -23.73 5.48 -17.36
C ASP A 114 -23.42 4.55 -16.15
N GLY A 115 -22.75 5.06 -15.12
CA GLY A 115 -22.27 4.31 -13.95
C GLY A 115 -21.12 3.34 -14.23
N ASN A 116 -20.74 3.14 -15.50
CA ASN A 116 -19.70 2.18 -15.87
C ASN A 116 -18.30 2.80 -15.85
N TYR A 117 -17.31 1.98 -15.48
CA TYR A 117 -15.90 2.34 -15.62
C TYR A 117 -15.57 2.68 -17.08
N ARG A 118 -14.81 3.75 -17.31
CA ARG A 118 -14.37 4.16 -18.67
C ARG A 118 -13.73 3.01 -19.45
N GLN A 119 -12.98 2.15 -18.76
CA GLN A 119 -12.33 0.97 -19.34
C GLN A 119 -13.35 -0.08 -19.78
N LEU A 120 -14.44 -0.26 -19.04
CA LEU A 120 -15.52 -1.19 -19.39
C LEU A 120 -16.27 -0.71 -20.64
N ASN A 121 -16.55 0.60 -20.75
CA ASN A 121 -17.21 1.16 -21.93
C ASN A 121 -16.33 1.04 -23.17
N TYR A 122 -15.04 1.35 -23.04
CA TYR A 122 -14.07 1.12 -24.10
C TYR A 122 -14.00 -0.36 -24.50
N TYR A 123 -14.02 -1.26 -23.52
CA TYR A 123 -14.03 -2.70 -23.79
C TYR A 123 -15.31 -3.11 -24.53
N LYS A 124 -16.50 -2.70 -24.09
CA LYS A 124 -17.76 -3.00 -24.77
C LYS A 124 -17.74 -2.55 -26.24
N GLN A 125 -17.19 -1.36 -26.52
CA GLN A 125 -17.08 -0.83 -27.88
C GLN A 125 -16.00 -1.52 -28.74
N HIS A 126 -14.95 -2.06 -28.12
CA HIS A 126 -13.79 -2.59 -28.84
C HIS A 126 -13.45 -4.05 -28.52
N ALA A 127 -14.38 -4.80 -27.92
CA ALA A 127 -14.13 -6.14 -27.38
C ALA A 127 -13.52 -7.08 -28.43
N LYS A 128 -14.09 -7.10 -29.64
CA LYS A 128 -13.61 -7.93 -30.75
C LYS A 128 -12.16 -7.62 -31.10
N ARG A 129 -11.78 -6.33 -31.18
CA ARG A 129 -10.41 -5.88 -31.48
C ARG A 129 -9.43 -6.27 -30.36
N ILE A 130 -9.82 -6.05 -29.11
CA ILE A 130 -8.99 -6.35 -27.94
C ILE A 130 -8.74 -7.86 -27.86
N LEU A 131 -9.79 -8.67 -27.96
CA LEU A 131 -9.68 -10.12 -27.89
C LEU A 131 -8.88 -10.70 -29.06
N ARG A 132 -9.03 -10.14 -30.28
CA ARG A 132 -8.21 -10.49 -31.44
C ARG A 132 -6.72 -10.26 -31.17
N LYS A 133 -6.34 -9.08 -30.68
CA LYS A 133 -4.94 -8.74 -30.34
C LYS A 133 -4.38 -9.64 -29.24
N THR A 134 -5.16 -9.91 -28.20
CA THR A 134 -4.74 -10.80 -27.10
C THR A 134 -4.50 -12.21 -27.60
N CYS A 135 -5.34 -12.71 -28.52
CA CYS A 135 -5.19 -14.03 -29.11
C CYS A 135 -3.86 -14.16 -29.88
N LEU A 136 -3.53 -13.19 -30.75
CA LEU A 136 -2.25 -13.16 -31.47
C LEU A 136 -1.04 -13.03 -30.54
N LYS A 137 -1.16 -12.22 -29.48
CA LYS A 137 -0.10 -12.06 -28.47
C LYS A 137 0.22 -13.39 -27.78
N ASN A 138 -0.82 -14.13 -27.38
CA ASN A 138 -0.66 -15.41 -26.70
C ASN A 138 -0.10 -16.48 -27.64
N ALA A 139 -0.55 -16.48 -28.91
CA ALA A 139 -0.04 -17.36 -29.96
C ALA A 139 1.47 -17.16 -30.18
N ARG A 140 1.91 -15.90 -30.35
CA ARG A 140 3.34 -15.50 -30.39
C ARG A 140 4.13 -16.02 -29.19
N ALA A 141 3.64 -15.76 -27.99
CA ALA A 141 4.34 -16.14 -26.77
C ALA A 141 4.52 -17.66 -26.63
N ARG A 142 3.66 -18.44 -27.27
CA ARG A 142 3.69 -19.91 -27.23
C ARG A 142 4.30 -20.53 -28.48
N GLY A 143 4.71 -19.75 -29.49
CA GLY A 143 5.20 -20.26 -30.78
C GLY A 143 4.19 -21.18 -31.47
N THR A 144 2.89 -20.91 -31.33
CA THR A 144 1.81 -21.74 -31.85
C THR A 144 0.74 -20.90 -32.50
N LEU A 145 -0.03 -21.48 -33.41
CA LEU A 145 -1.19 -20.81 -34.00
C LEU A 145 -2.36 -20.69 -32.99
N PRO A 146 -3.22 -19.67 -33.14
CA PRO A 146 -4.50 -19.61 -32.45
C PRO A 146 -5.35 -20.87 -32.67
N SER A 147 -6.20 -21.21 -31.70
CA SER A 147 -7.10 -22.37 -31.84
C SER A 147 -8.07 -22.22 -33.01
N LYS A 148 -8.52 -23.33 -33.60
CA LYS A 148 -9.52 -23.36 -34.69
C LYS A 148 -10.74 -22.48 -34.39
N ARG A 149 -11.31 -22.62 -33.19
CA ARG A 149 -12.43 -21.77 -32.72
C ARG A 149 -12.12 -20.28 -32.75
N SER A 150 -10.88 -19.88 -32.45
CA SER A 150 -10.45 -18.47 -32.47
C SER A 150 -10.21 -17.99 -33.89
N LEU A 151 -9.66 -18.84 -34.75
CA LEU A 151 -9.49 -18.57 -36.19
C LEU A 151 -10.84 -18.30 -36.84
N ASP A 152 -11.83 -19.15 -36.62
CA ASP A 152 -13.18 -19.02 -37.17
C ASP A 152 -13.91 -17.78 -36.60
N LYS A 153 -13.78 -17.54 -35.29
CA LYS A 153 -14.47 -16.43 -34.61
C LYS A 153 -13.95 -15.05 -35.00
N TYR A 154 -12.64 -14.92 -35.15
CA TYR A 154 -12.03 -13.61 -35.38
C TYR A 154 -11.62 -13.37 -36.82
N GLN A 155 -11.51 -14.39 -37.67
CA GLN A 155 -11.12 -14.27 -39.09
C GLN A 155 -9.77 -13.54 -39.23
N PHE A 156 -8.69 -14.20 -38.80
CA PHE A 156 -7.33 -13.66 -38.91
C PHE A 156 -6.88 -13.63 -40.37
N THR A 157 -6.13 -12.59 -40.76
CA THR A 157 -5.52 -12.56 -42.08
C THR A 157 -4.29 -13.47 -42.14
N VAL A 158 -3.93 -13.92 -43.33
CA VAL A 158 -2.76 -14.78 -43.55
C VAL A 158 -1.48 -14.09 -43.05
N ASP A 159 -1.33 -12.79 -43.27
CA ASP A 159 -0.16 -12.02 -42.84
C ASP A 159 -0.04 -11.90 -41.31
N GLU A 160 -1.17 -11.76 -40.60
CA GLU A 160 -1.17 -11.76 -39.13
C GLU A 160 -0.74 -13.10 -38.53
N LEU A 161 -0.99 -14.21 -39.24
CA LEU A 161 -0.64 -15.56 -38.82
C LEU A 161 0.80 -15.95 -39.21
N ARG A 162 1.31 -15.43 -40.34
CA ARG A 162 2.68 -15.67 -40.82
C ARG A 162 3.76 -15.24 -39.82
N GLY A 163 3.50 -14.21 -39.02
CA GLY A 163 4.44 -13.72 -37.99
C GLY A 163 4.31 -14.41 -36.62
N LEU A 164 3.71 -15.62 -36.54
CA LEU A 164 3.52 -16.38 -35.30
C LEU A 164 4.31 -17.70 -35.26
N VAL A 165 4.82 -18.15 -36.42
CA VAL A 165 5.60 -19.38 -36.61
C VAL A 165 6.97 -19.01 -37.15
#